data_AF-A0A7S2FM95-F1
#
_entry.id   AF-A0A7S2FM95-F1
#
_cell.length_a   1.000
_cell.length_b   1.000
_cell.length_c   1.000
_cell.angle_alpha   90.00
_cell.angle_beta   90.00
_cell.angle_gamma   90.00
#
_symmetry.space_group_name_H-M   'P 1'
#
loop_
_entity.id
_entity.type
_entity.pdbx_description
1 polymer ?
#
loop_
_entity_poly.entity_id
_entity_poly.type
_entity_poly.pdbx_seq_one_letter_code
_entity_poly.pdbx_strand_id
1 'polypeptide(L)'
;VLLRFLRVMKFNVTKAAARYVAHWDAREEWGYGPAPLTYSALPDDVKKATSLGFLQVPFGVRDKTGRQIVLAYPGRMDWSIIEDDNSVKHLMWYVMDVALRDEETQKKGVLIINNMAGASRDSMNRNAIQGVLHSLQNLIPVRLGGIRLFNQPWFFSWIFPVVSMFMKAKLRERIRVLGTDYAALGEWCEPPSIPEQLGGQLAWDHEAWIKIAP
;
A
#
# COMPACT_ATOMS: atom_id res chain seq x y z
N VAL A 1 9.74 -11.55 -12.37
CA VAL A 1 10.11 -11.11 -11.00
C VAL A 1 11.37 -10.23 -10.98
N LEU A 2 12.53 -10.69 -11.45
CA LEU A 2 13.81 -9.94 -11.39
C LEU A 2 13.79 -8.54 -12.03
N LEU A 3 13.11 -8.38 -13.17
CA LEU A 3 13.05 -7.11 -13.88
C LEU A 3 12.45 -5.96 -13.03
N ARG A 4 11.52 -6.28 -12.11
CA ARG A 4 10.93 -5.30 -11.18
C ARG A 4 12.01 -4.68 -10.28
N PHE A 5 12.93 -5.50 -9.79
CA PHE A 5 14.06 -5.06 -8.95
C PHE A 5 15.05 -4.20 -9.73
N LEU A 6 15.35 -4.56 -10.97
CA LEU A 6 16.19 -3.73 -11.84
C LEU A 6 15.52 -2.36 -12.11
N ARG A 7 14.24 -2.34 -12.48
CA ARG A 7 13.48 -1.11 -12.75
C ARG A 7 13.46 -0.16 -11.54
N VAL A 8 13.14 -0.67 -10.34
CA VAL A 8 13.09 0.18 -9.13
C VAL A 8 14.48 0.73 -8.77
N MET A 9 15.55 -0.05 -9.00
CA MET A 9 16.93 0.34 -8.72
C MET A 9 17.65 1.02 -9.89
N LYS A 10 16.91 1.48 -10.91
CA LYS A 10 17.46 2.17 -12.09
C LYS A 10 18.57 1.36 -12.79
N PHE A 11 18.37 0.06 -12.90
CA PHE A 11 19.32 -0.91 -13.49
C PHE A 11 20.68 -0.99 -12.79
N ASN A 12 20.81 -0.47 -11.56
CA ASN A 12 21.98 -0.75 -10.72
C ASN A 12 21.89 -2.21 -10.21
N VAL A 13 22.68 -3.09 -10.81
CA VAL A 13 22.64 -4.54 -10.57
C VAL A 13 22.94 -4.88 -9.11
N THR A 14 23.98 -4.32 -8.52
CA THR A 14 24.36 -4.58 -7.12
C THR A 14 23.24 -4.22 -6.16
N LYS A 15 22.64 -3.04 -6.33
CA LYS A 15 21.52 -2.60 -5.49
C LYS A 15 20.25 -3.41 -5.73
N ALA A 16 19.99 -3.82 -6.96
CA ALA A 16 18.86 -4.68 -7.30
C ALA A 16 19.01 -6.08 -6.67
N ALA A 17 20.21 -6.67 -6.72
CA ALA A 17 20.52 -7.95 -6.11
C ALA A 17 20.38 -7.89 -4.58
N ALA A 18 20.95 -6.86 -3.94
CA ALA A 18 20.81 -6.69 -2.49
C ALA A 18 19.33 -6.56 -2.05
N ARG A 19 18.53 -5.79 -2.80
CA ARG A 19 17.09 -5.66 -2.53
C ARG A 19 16.32 -6.96 -2.79
N TYR A 20 16.73 -7.73 -3.78
CA TYR A 20 16.13 -9.03 -4.11
C TYR A 20 16.39 -10.06 -3.00
N VAL A 21 17.62 -10.13 -2.48
CA VAL A 21 17.95 -11.01 -1.35
C VAL A 21 17.14 -10.62 -0.13
N ALA A 22 17.19 -9.34 0.28
CA ALA A 22 16.44 -8.85 1.44
C ALA A 22 14.91 -9.07 1.31
N HIS A 23 14.37 -8.98 0.08
CA HIS A 23 12.98 -9.28 -0.18
C HIS A 23 12.64 -10.73 0.17
N TRP A 24 13.44 -11.70 -0.27
CA TRP A 24 13.16 -13.12 0.01
C TRP A 24 13.46 -13.50 1.45
N ASP A 25 14.53 -12.97 2.04
CA ASP A 25 14.83 -13.19 3.47
C ASP A 25 13.65 -12.76 4.35
N ALA A 26 13.06 -11.59 4.08
CA ALA A 26 11.90 -11.11 4.82
C ALA A 26 10.64 -11.95 4.58
N ARG A 27 10.47 -12.54 3.39
CA ARG A 27 9.34 -13.47 3.13
C ARG A 27 9.48 -14.75 3.94
N GLU A 28 10.70 -15.26 4.08
CA GLU A 28 10.97 -16.43 4.89
C GLU A 28 10.78 -16.11 6.38
N GLU A 29 11.39 -15.02 6.86
CA GLU A 29 11.32 -14.56 8.26
C GLU A 29 9.88 -14.32 8.71
N TRP A 30 9.04 -13.71 7.86
CA TRP A 30 7.65 -13.36 8.21
C TRP A 30 6.63 -14.44 7.82
N GLY A 31 7.09 -15.62 7.37
CA GLY A 31 6.22 -16.77 7.12
C GLY A 31 5.40 -16.71 5.82
N TYR A 32 5.79 -15.87 4.86
CA TYR A 32 5.15 -15.81 3.53
C TYR A 32 5.70 -16.85 2.56
N GLY A 33 6.86 -17.42 2.89
CA GLY A 33 7.55 -18.44 2.12
C GLY A 33 7.82 -18.08 0.65
N PRO A 34 8.20 -19.05 -0.18
CA PRO A 34 8.44 -18.85 -1.62
C PRO A 34 7.16 -18.78 -2.46
N ALA A 35 6.00 -19.11 -1.87
CA ALA A 35 4.75 -19.29 -2.58
C ALA A 35 4.37 -18.03 -3.41
N PRO A 36 3.67 -18.17 -4.55
CA PRO A 36 3.11 -17.01 -5.24
C PRO A 36 2.19 -16.22 -4.31
N LEU A 37 2.25 -14.89 -4.37
CA LEU A 37 1.30 -14.01 -3.69
C LEU A 37 0.00 -13.95 -4.52
N THR A 38 -0.82 -15.00 -4.40
CA THR A 38 -2.14 -15.11 -5.02
C THR A 38 -3.22 -15.12 -3.94
N TYR A 39 -4.42 -14.66 -4.28
CA TYR A 39 -5.53 -14.62 -3.32
C TYR A 39 -5.79 -15.98 -2.67
N SER A 40 -5.74 -17.06 -3.45
CA SER A 40 -5.97 -18.44 -2.99
C SER A 40 -4.93 -18.94 -1.97
N ALA A 41 -3.68 -18.47 -2.08
CA ALA A 41 -2.56 -18.88 -1.22
C ALA A 41 -2.44 -18.04 0.06
N LEU A 42 -3.22 -16.97 0.19
CA LEU A 42 -3.24 -16.15 1.40
C LEU A 42 -3.80 -16.92 2.61
N PRO A 43 -3.29 -16.67 3.83
CA PRO A 43 -3.93 -17.09 5.07
C PRO A 43 -5.36 -16.55 5.18
N ASP A 44 -6.20 -17.20 5.98
CA ASP A 44 -7.64 -16.91 6.04
C ASP A 44 -7.95 -15.52 6.60
N ASP A 45 -7.21 -15.06 7.60
CA ASP A 45 -7.32 -13.69 8.12
C ASP A 45 -6.94 -12.64 7.06
N VAL A 46 -5.88 -12.87 6.29
CA VAL A 46 -5.45 -12.01 5.19
C VAL A 46 -6.48 -11.99 4.06
N LYS A 47 -7.10 -13.13 3.73
CA LYS A 47 -8.22 -13.20 2.76
C LYS A 47 -9.42 -12.39 3.23
N LYS A 48 -9.82 -12.55 4.49
CA LYS A 48 -10.93 -11.79 5.10
C LYS A 48 -10.61 -10.28 5.10
N ALA A 49 -9.42 -9.89 5.52
CA ALA A 49 -8.94 -8.51 5.50
C ALA A 49 -8.91 -7.91 4.08
N THR A 50 -8.48 -8.70 3.10
CA THR A 50 -8.58 -8.35 1.67
C THR A 50 -10.04 -8.14 1.28
N SER A 51 -10.95 -9.01 1.74
CA SER A 51 -12.38 -8.96 1.41
C SER A 51 -13.08 -7.72 1.96
N LEU A 52 -12.68 -7.27 3.15
CA LEU A 52 -13.16 -6.04 3.77
C LEU A 52 -12.72 -4.76 3.03
N GLY A 53 -11.80 -4.88 2.07
CA GLY A 53 -11.35 -3.75 1.26
C GLY A 53 -10.49 -2.75 2.02
N PHE A 54 -9.69 -3.22 2.97
CA PHE A 54 -8.67 -2.41 3.65
C PHE A 54 -7.66 -1.83 2.66
N LEU A 55 -7.19 -2.62 1.69
CA LEU A 55 -6.34 -2.18 0.59
C LEU A 55 -6.95 -2.61 -0.75
N GLN A 56 -6.91 -1.72 -1.74
CA GLN A 56 -7.56 -1.93 -3.03
C GLN A 56 -6.67 -1.38 -4.16
N VAL A 57 -6.71 -2.03 -5.32
CA VAL A 57 -5.97 -1.61 -6.52
C VAL A 57 -6.95 -1.46 -7.69
N PRO A 58 -7.52 -0.25 -7.88
CA PRO A 58 -8.37 0.03 -9.03
C PRO A 58 -7.58 -0.03 -10.35
N PHE A 59 -7.61 -1.19 -11.03
CA PHE A 59 -6.76 -1.42 -12.20
C PHE A 59 -6.98 -0.37 -13.29
N GLY A 60 -5.88 0.15 -13.83
CA GLY A 60 -5.92 1.15 -14.91
C GLY A 60 -6.24 2.58 -14.44
N VAL A 61 -6.62 2.77 -13.18
CA VAL A 61 -6.85 4.08 -12.58
C VAL A 61 -5.52 4.68 -12.14
N ARG A 62 -5.20 5.88 -12.64
CA ARG A 62 -3.86 6.47 -12.51
C ARG A 62 -3.89 7.92 -12.10
N ASP A 63 -2.83 8.35 -11.42
CA ASP A 63 -2.56 9.77 -11.19
C ASP A 63 -2.17 10.48 -12.51
N LYS A 64 -2.11 11.81 -12.50
CA LYS A 64 -1.73 12.66 -13.65
C LYS A 64 -0.34 12.34 -14.23
N THR A 65 0.50 11.61 -13.48
CA THR A 65 1.84 11.20 -13.89
C THR A 65 1.92 9.73 -14.32
N GLY A 66 0.79 9.03 -14.37
CA GLY A 66 0.66 7.63 -14.79
C GLY A 66 0.88 6.61 -13.67
N ARG A 67 0.99 7.03 -12.41
CA ARG A 67 1.18 6.11 -11.28
C ARG A 67 -0.13 5.41 -10.97
N GLN A 68 -0.07 4.12 -10.68
CA GLN A 68 -1.24 3.36 -10.25
C GLN A 68 -1.75 3.87 -8.89
N ILE A 69 -3.05 4.11 -8.80
CA ILE A 69 -3.69 4.44 -7.52
C ILE A 69 -3.83 3.17 -6.68
N VAL A 70 -3.43 3.24 -5.42
CA VAL A 70 -3.72 2.23 -4.40
C VAL A 70 -4.54 2.90 -3.31
N LEU A 71 -5.71 2.36 -3.00
CA LEU A 71 -6.61 2.89 -1.98
C LEU A 71 -6.39 2.14 -0.67
N ALA A 72 -6.34 2.89 0.43
CA ALA A 72 -6.28 2.34 1.78
C ALA A 72 -7.43 2.90 2.62
N TYR A 73 -8.16 2.02 3.29
CA TYR A 73 -9.29 2.35 4.15
C TYR A 73 -9.16 1.67 5.53
N PRO A 74 -8.32 2.21 6.44
CA PRO A 74 -8.08 1.60 7.75
C PRO A 74 -9.30 1.45 8.65
N GLY A 75 -10.37 2.20 8.41
CA GLY A 75 -11.64 2.05 9.13
C GLY A 75 -12.52 0.88 8.64
N ARG A 76 -12.18 0.24 7.51
CA ARG A 76 -12.86 -0.98 7.04
C ARG A 76 -12.30 -2.26 7.64
N MET A 77 -11.13 -2.19 8.28
CA MET A 77 -10.50 -3.36 8.87
C MET A 77 -11.20 -3.74 10.17
N ASP A 78 -11.57 -5.00 10.29
CA ASP A 78 -11.83 -5.63 11.58
C ASP A 78 -10.50 -6.14 12.13
N TRP A 79 -10.06 -5.60 13.27
CA TRP A 79 -8.77 -5.99 13.88
C TRP A 79 -8.87 -7.27 14.69
N SER A 80 -10.07 -7.74 15.02
CA SER A 80 -10.27 -8.98 15.78
C SER A 80 -10.00 -10.24 14.95
N ILE A 81 -10.04 -10.13 13.62
CA ILE A 81 -9.74 -11.24 12.70
C ILE A 81 -8.25 -11.39 12.42
N ILE A 82 -7.43 -10.37 12.73
CA ILE A 82 -5.99 -10.37 12.42
C ILE A 82 -5.26 -11.23 13.45
N GLU A 83 -4.60 -12.29 12.98
CA GLU A 83 -3.92 -13.24 13.86
C GLU A 83 -2.60 -12.67 14.41
N ASP A 84 -1.83 -11.97 13.57
CA ASP A 84 -0.59 -11.33 13.97
C ASP A 84 -0.19 -10.08 13.13
N ASP A 85 0.88 -9.41 13.55
CA ASP A 85 1.39 -8.19 12.90
C ASP A 85 1.90 -8.43 11.45
N ASN A 86 2.25 -9.66 11.10
CA ASN A 86 2.69 -10.06 9.77
C ASN A 86 1.52 -10.20 8.80
N SER A 87 0.28 -10.42 9.24
CA SER A 87 -0.88 -10.50 8.34
C SER A 87 -1.12 -9.20 7.57
N VAL A 88 -0.97 -8.05 8.24
CA VAL A 88 -1.09 -6.72 7.58
C VAL A 88 0.03 -6.48 6.58
N LYS A 89 1.25 -6.93 6.92
CA LYS A 89 2.40 -6.88 6.02
C LYS A 89 2.15 -7.81 4.81
N HIS A 90 1.65 -9.02 5.00
CA HIS A 90 1.33 -9.98 3.93
C HIS A 90 0.29 -9.38 2.98
N LEU A 91 -0.78 -8.79 3.51
CA LEU A 91 -1.79 -8.09 2.72
C LEU A 91 -1.18 -6.99 1.85
N MET A 92 -0.32 -6.15 2.42
CA MET A 92 0.39 -5.11 1.67
C MET A 92 1.27 -5.70 0.56
N TRP A 93 1.99 -6.79 0.83
CA TRP A 93 2.83 -7.46 -0.16
C TRP A 93 2.02 -8.03 -1.31
N TYR A 94 0.89 -8.67 -1.02
CA TYR A 94 -0.03 -9.19 -2.02
C TYR A 94 -0.57 -8.07 -2.92
N VAL A 95 -1.11 -7.01 -2.34
CA VAL A 95 -1.66 -5.85 -3.06
C VAL A 95 -0.59 -5.20 -3.94
N MET A 96 0.63 -5.05 -3.43
CA MET A 96 1.74 -4.49 -4.22
C MET A 96 2.22 -5.44 -5.31
N ASP A 97 2.24 -6.76 -5.09
CA ASP A 97 2.54 -7.72 -6.16
C ASP A 97 1.53 -7.60 -7.30
N VAL A 98 0.23 -7.58 -6.95
CA VAL A 98 -0.88 -7.41 -7.88
C VAL A 98 -0.72 -6.12 -8.69
N ALA A 99 -0.47 -4.98 -8.03
CA ALA A 99 -0.22 -3.71 -8.72
C ALA A 99 1.00 -3.77 -9.66
N LEU A 100 2.07 -4.45 -9.24
CA LEU A 100 3.30 -4.62 -10.03
C LEU A 100 3.19 -5.66 -11.14
N ARG A 101 2.03 -6.30 -11.36
CA ARG A 101 1.79 -7.11 -12.58
C ARG A 101 1.70 -6.23 -13.82
N ASP A 102 1.22 -4.99 -13.67
CA ASP A 102 1.24 -4.00 -14.73
C ASP A 102 2.64 -3.39 -14.93
N GLU A 103 3.13 -3.40 -16.16
CA GLU A 103 4.45 -2.88 -16.50
C GLU A 103 4.55 -1.36 -16.31
N GLU A 104 3.49 -0.62 -16.62
CA GLU A 104 3.50 0.84 -16.46
C GLU A 104 3.64 1.23 -14.98
N THR A 105 3.00 0.47 -14.09
CA THR A 105 3.15 0.60 -12.64
C THR A 105 4.57 0.33 -12.17
N GLN A 106 5.27 -0.65 -12.76
CA GLN A 106 6.69 -0.88 -12.43
C GLN A 106 7.58 0.31 -12.82
N LYS A 107 7.24 1.04 -13.89
CA LYS A 107 7.99 2.21 -14.39
C LYS A 107 7.63 3.49 -13.63
N LYS A 108 6.34 3.79 -13.51
CA LYS A 108 5.80 5.04 -12.94
C LYS A 108 5.69 4.98 -11.43
N GLY A 109 5.35 3.82 -10.88
CA GLY A 109 5.14 3.61 -9.46
C GLY A 109 3.68 3.69 -9.04
N VAL A 110 3.48 3.86 -7.73
CA VAL A 110 2.16 3.92 -7.09
C VAL A 110 1.95 5.23 -6.33
N LEU A 111 0.72 5.71 -6.27
CA LEU A 111 0.26 6.75 -5.35
C LEU A 111 -0.74 6.12 -4.39
N ILE A 112 -0.45 6.17 -3.09
CA ILE A 112 -1.35 5.63 -2.07
C ILE A 112 -2.28 6.75 -1.58
N ILE A 113 -3.58 6.56 -1.72
CA ILE A 113 -4.61 7.42 -1.12
C ILE A 113 -5.17 6.67 0.09
N ASN A 114 -4.92 7.21 1.28
CA ASN A 114 -5.32 6.59 2.53
C ASN A 114 -6.41 7.45 3.19
N ASN A 115 -7.64 6.96 3.18
CA ASN A 115 -8.75 7.56 3.87
C ASN A 115 -8.92 6.89 5.23
N MET A 116 -8.53 7.60 6.28
CA MET A 116 -8.50 7.11 7.66
C MET A 116 -9.84 7.29 8.40
N ALA A 117 -10.91 7.64 7.70
CA ALA A 117 -12.25 7.69 8.27
C ALA A 117 -12.60 6.34 8.92
N GLY A 118 -13.04 6.38 10.19
CA GLY A 118 -13.37 5.18 10.97
C GLY A 118 -12.16 4.40 11.52
N ALA A 119 -10.92 4.87 11.31
CA ALA A 119 -9.74 4.19 11.85
C ALA A 119 -9.73 4.20 13.39
N SER A 120 -9.54 3.03 13.99
CA SER A 120 -9.41 2.86 15.44
C SER A 120 -7.95 3.00 15.90
N ARG A 121 -7.71 2.87 17.20
CA ARG A 121 -6.34 2.79 17.73
C ARG A 121 -5.63 1.51 17.29
N ASP A 122 -6.39 0.42 17.09
CA ASP A 122 -5.85 -0.85 16.59
C ASP A 122 -5.37 -0.70 15.15
N SER A 123 -6.01 0.18 14.36
CA SER A 123 -5.51 0.61 13.05
C SER A 123 -4.11 1.22 13.09
N MET A 124 -3.64 1.64 14.27
CA MET A 124 -2.32 2.21 14.50
C MET A 124 -1.36 1.25 15.20
N ASN A 125 -1.53 -0.06 15.00
CA ASN A 125 -0.55 -1.05 15.43
C ASN A 125 0.85 -0.68 14.90
N ARG A 126 1.75 -0.36 15.83
CA ARG A 126 3.07 0.17 15.52
C ARG A 126 3.94 -0.82 14.74
N ASN A 127 3.92 -2.09 15.12
CA ASN A 127 4.74 -3.13 14.52
C ASN A 127 4.30 -3.40 13.07
N ALA A 128 2.99 -3.51 12.85
CA ALA A 128 2.41 -3.64 11.51
C ALA A 128 2.80 -2.45 10.63
N ILE A 129 2.61 -1.22 11.12
CA ILE A 129 2.97 0.00 10.37
C ILE A 129 4.48 0.07 10.08
N GLN A 130 5.33 -0.22 11.07
CA GLN A 130 6.78 -0.24 10.87
C GLN A 130 7.19 -1.27 9.82
N GLY A 131 6.62 -2.47 9.86
CA GLY A 131 6.86 -3.51 8.86
C GLY A 131 6.42 -3.09 7.46
N VAL A 132 5.26 -2.45 7.32
CA VAL A 132 4.77 -1.91 6.04
C VAL A 132 5.72 -0.81 5.52
N LEU A 133 6.10 0.15 6.36
CA LEU A 133 7.03 1.22 5.96
C LEU A 133 8.41 0.66 5.61
N HIS A 134 8.91 -0.32 6.36
CA HIS A 134 10.16 -1.01 6.06
C HIS A 134 10.07 -1.73 4.70
N SER A 135 8.95 -2.42 4.45
CA SER A 135 8.68 -3.13 3.19
C SER A 135 8.70 -2.19 1.98
N LEU A 136 7.98 -1.07 2.04
CA LEU A 136 7.92 -0.08 0.96
C LEU A 136 9.28 0.57 0.67
N GLN A 137 10.10 0.77 1.71
CA GLN A 137 11.40 1.43 1.59
C GLN A 137 12.50 0.51 1.09
N ASN A 138 12.48 -0.77 1.51
CA ASN A 138 13.66 -1.63 1.43
C ASN A 138 13.40 -2.97 0.75
N LEU A 139 12.18 -3.51 0.77
CA LEU A 139 11.96 -4.92 0.42
C LEU A 139 11.19 -5.06 -0.90
N ILE A 140 9.99 -4.51 -0.99
CA ILE A 140 9.14 -4.65 -2.18
C ILE A 140 9.74 -3.81 -3.32
N PRO A 141 9.83 -4.33 -4.56
CA PRO A 141 10.39 -3.60 -5.69
C PRO A 141 9.42 -2.56 -6.29
N VAL A 142 8.82 -1.73 -5.43
CA VAL A 142 7.85 -0.70 -5.81
C VAL A 142 8.47 0.70 -5.79
N ARG A 143 8.06 1.54 -6.74
CA ARG A 143 8.37 2.97 -6.75
C ARG A 143 7.23 3.70 -6.05
N LEU A 144 7.45 4.17 -4.83
CA LEU A 144 6.45 4.97 -4.13
C LEU A 144 6.48 6.42 -4.64
N GLY A 145 5.44 6.82 -5.35
CA GLY A 145 5.20 8.19 -5.79
C GLY A 145 4.86 9.10 -4.61
N GLY A 146 3.87 8.68 -3.82
CA GLY A 146 3.62 9.26 -2.51
C GLY A 146 2.45 8.64 -1.76
N ILE A 147 2.16 9.22 -0.60
CA ILE A 147 1.05 8.84 0.27
C ILE A 147 0.25 10.10 0.60
N ARG A 148 -1.06 10.07 0.40
CA ARG A 148 -2.00 11.14 0.73
C ARG A 148 -2.92 10.65 1.84
N LEU A 149 -2.87 11.29 3.00
CA LEU A 149 -3.63 10.90 4.18
C LEU A 149 -4.81 11.86 4.35
N PHE A 150 -6.02 11.30 4.43
CA PHE A 150 -7.28 12.02 4.65
C PHE A 150 -7.96 11.51 5.89
N ASN A 151 -8.79 12.36 6.49
CA ASN A 151 -9.66 12.03 7.62
C ASN A 151 -8.89 11.37 8.77
N GLN A 152 -7.63 11.80 8.99
CA GLN A 152 -6.83 11.27 10.08
C GLN A 152 -7.52 11.55 11.42
N PRO A 153 -7.60 10.57 12.33
CA PRO A 153 -8.21 10.76 13.63
C PRO A 153 -7.41 11.75 14.48
N TRP A 154 -8.05 12.35 15.47
CA TRP A 154 -7.45 13.37 16.35
C TRP A 154 -6.12 12.91 17.00
N PHE A 155 -6.02 11.62 17.34
CA PHE A 155 -4.82 11.01 17.95
C PHE A 155 -3.67 10.76 16.96
N PHE A 156 -3.88 10.92 15.65
CA PHE A 156 -2.83 10.72 14.64
C PHE A 156 -1.63 11.63 14.86
N SER A 157 -1.88 12.87 15.32
CA SER A 157 -0.86 13.86 15.65
C SER A 157 0.13 13.37 16.70
N TRP A 158 -0.27 12.44 17.57
CA TRP A 158 0.59 11.86 18.61
C TRP A 158 1.37 10.64 18.12
N ILE A 159 0.78 9.86 17.21
CA ILE A 159 1.37 8.60 16.73
C ILE A 159 2.33 8.85 15.57
N PHE A 160 1.98 9.75 14.64
CA PHE A 160 2.75 10.00 13.44
C PHE A 160 4.20 10.43 13.71
N PRO A 161 4.52 11.32 14.69
CA PRO A 161 5.90 11.65 15.01
C PRO A 161 6.73 10.40 15.34
N VAL A 162 6.17 9.48 16.13
CA VAL A 162 6.85 8.27 16.54
C VAL A 162 7.08 7.33 15.36
N VAL A 163 6.07 7.13 14.53
CA VAL A 163 6.18 6.31 13.31
C VAL A 163 7.15 6.95 12.30
N SER A 164 7.18 8.27 12.22
CA SER A 164 8.02 9.01 11.26
C SER A 164 9.51 8.85 11.52
N MET A 165 9.92 8.50 12.75
CA MET A 165 11.32 8.21 13.10
C MET A 165 11.88 7.02 12.31
N PHE A 166 11.01 6.09 11.88
CA PHE A 166 11.39 4.91 11.10
C PHE A 166 11.34 5.15 9.57
N MET A 167 11.02 6.37 9.15
CA MET A 167 10.96 6.76 7.74
C MET A 167 12.26 7.45 7.31
N LYS A 168 12.86 6.98 6.21
CA LYS A 168 13.91 7.71 5.50
C LYS A 168 13.37 9.05 5.00
N ALA A 169 14.24 10.06 4.89
CA ALA A 169 13.87 11.41 4.44
C ALA A 169 13.00 11.39 3.17
N LYS A 170 13.41 10.58 2.17
CA LYS A 170 12.68 10.42 0.91
C LYS A 170 11.24 9.91 1.06
N LEU A 171 10.95 9.06 2.05
CA LEU A 171 9.58 8.60 2.32
C LEU A 171 8.79 9.70 3.05
N ARG A 172 9.42 10.34 4.05
CA ARG A 172 8.79 11.41 4.82
C ARG A 172 8.33 12.57 3.92
N GLU A 173 9.16 12.98 2.96
CA GLU A 173 8.84 14.01 1.97
C GLU A 173 7.64 13.65 1.07
N ARG A 174 7.35 12.36 0.91
CA ARG A 174 6.30 11.84 0.03
C ARG A 174 4.94 11.73 0.69
N ILE A 175 4.89 11.85 2.02
CA ILE A 175 3.65 11.85 2.80
C ILE A 175 3.09 13.28 2.82
N ARG A 176 1.79 13.39 2.58
CA ARG A 176 1.02 14.61 2.78
C ARG A 176 -0.22 14.28 3.61
N VAL A 177 -0.36 14.98 4.73
CA VAL A 177 -1.55 14.91 5.60
C VAL A 177 -2.46 16.05 5.16
N LEU A 178 -3.65 15.72 4.67
CA LEU A 178 -4.56 16.67 4.03
C LEU A 178 -5.85 16.87 4.82
N GLY A 179 -6.11 16.07 5.87
CA GLY A 179 -7.33 16.23 6.67
C GLY A 179 -8.58 16.03 5.84
N THR A 180 -9.43 17.04 5.80
CA THR A 180 -10.68 17.08 5.03
C THR A 180 -10.56 17.94 3.76
N ASP A 181 -9.36 18.39 3.39
CA ASP A 181 -9.13 19.13 2.15
C ASP A 181 -9.03 18.16 0.96
N TYR A 182 -10.18 17.68 0.51
CA TYR A 182 -10.26 16.73 -0.60
C TYR A 182 -9.89 17.37 -1.95
N ALA A 183 -10.09 18.69 -2.10
CA ALA A 183 -9.78 19.41 -3.32
C ALA A 183 -8.29 19.36 -3.66
N ALA A 184 -7.41 19.27 -2.65
CA ALA A 184 -5.97 19.09 -2.84
C ALA A 184 -5.60 17.84 -3.66
N LEU A 185 -6.46 16.82 -3.76
CA LEU A 185 -6.21 15.67 -4.65
C LEU A 185 -6.09 16.08 -6.12
N GLY A 186 -6.71 17.20 -6.52
CA GLY A 186 -6.61 17.76 -7.86
C GLY A 186 -5.18 18.10 -8.30
N GLU A 187 -4.24 18.26 -7.36
CA GLU A 187 -2.80 18.41 -7.68
C GLU A 187 -2.21 17.14 -8.32
N TRP A 188 -2.73 15.95 -7.97
CA TRP A 188 -2.16 14.67 -8.39
C TRP A 188 -3.08 13.86 -9.27
N CYS A 189 -4.40 13.95 -9.10
CA CYS A 189 -5.37 13.08 -9.75
C CYS A 189 -6.40 13.90 -10.53
N GLU A 190 -6.86 13.36 -11.66
CA GLU A 190 -8.07 13.84 -12.32
C GLU A 190 -9.32 13.27 -11.60
N PRO A 191 -10.49 13.92 -11.68
CA PRO A 191 -11.70 13.49 -10.97
C PRO A 191 -12.06 12.00 -11.13
N PRO A 192 -11.95 11.37 -12.33
CA PRO A 192 -12.21 9.94 -12.50
C PRO A 192 -11.27 9.00 -11.74
N SER A 193 -10.15 9.51 -11.22
CA SER A 193 -9.16 8.75 -10.45
C SER A 193 -9.25 8.99 -8.93
N ILE A 194 -10.20 9.82 -8.49
CA ILE A 194 -10.43 10.15 -7.09
C ILE A 194 -11.70 9.42 -6.63
N PRO A 195 -11.68 8.70 -5.50
CA PRO A 195 -12.87 8.07 -4.93
C PRO A 195 -14.01 9.07 -4.71
N GLU A 196 -15.26 8.65 -4.94
CA GLU A 196 -16.44 9.49 -4.71
C GLU A 196 -16.51 10.04 -3.27
N GLN A 197 -16.10 9.24 -2.28
CA GLN A 197 -16.10 9.65 -0.87
C GLN A 197 -15.06 10.74 -0.55
N LEU A 198 -14.14 11.01 -1.49
CA LEU A 198 -13.14 12.07 -1.45
C LEU A 198 -13.43 13.14 -2.53
N GLY A 199 -14.69 13.25 -2.99
CA GLY A 199 -15.13 14.29 -3.91
C GLY A 199 -14.79 14.06 -5.39
N GLY A 200 -14.44 12.83 -5.77
CA GLY A 200 -14.16 12.45 -7.16
C GLY A 200 -15.30 11.72 -7.87
N GLN A 201 -14.95 10.98 -8.92
CA GLN A 201 -15.87 10.23 -9.79
C GLN A 201 -15.50 8.74 -9.92
N LEU A 202 -14.51 8.27 -9.15
CA LEU A 202 -14.12 6.86 -9.17
C LEU A 202 -15.14 6.01 -8.39
N ALA A 203 -16.03 5.37 -9.13
CA ALA A 203 -16.84 4.27 -8.65
C ALA A 203 -16.04 2.95 -8.80
N TRP A 204 -15.62 2.36 -7.67
CA TRP A 204 -14.83 1.13 -7.64
C TRP A 204 -15.56 0.02 -6.88
N ASP A 205 -15.80 -1.09 -7.58
CA ASP A 205 -16.38 -2.30 -7.01
C ASP A 205 -15.27 -3.25 -6.55
N HIS A 206 -14.98 -3.20 -5.25
CA HIS A 206 -13.96 -4.04 -4.63
C HIS A 206 -14.36 -5.52 -4.59
N GLU A 207 -15.66 -5.83 -4.47
CA GLU A 207 -16.13 -7.22 -4.43
C GLU A 207 -15.96 -7.90 -5.79
N ALA A 208 -16.26 -7.18 -6.88
CA ALA A 208 -15.98 -7.64 -8.23
C ALA A 208 -14.48 -7.87 -8.43
N TRP A 209 -13.62 -6.99 -7.90
CA TRP A 209 -12.17 -7.14 -7.98
C TRP A 209 -11.69 -8.42 -7.32
N ILE A 210 -12.13 -8.77 -6.11
CA ILE A 210 -11.67 -9.98 -5.41
C ILE A 210 -11.91 -11.24 -6.26
N LYS A 211 -13.03 -11.30 -6.99
CA LYS A 211 -13.39 -12.47 -7.82
C LYS A 211 -12.46 -12.66 -9.02
N ILE A 212 -11.84 -11.59 -9.50
CA ILE A 212 -10.90 -11.59 -10.62
C ILE A 212 -9.45 -11.38 -10.16
N ALA A 213 -9.25 -11.12 -8.87
CA ALA A 213 -7.95 -10.84 -8.29
C ALA A 213 -7.15 -12.15 -8.30
N PRO A 214 -6.02 -12.17 -9.02
CA PRO A 214 -5.31 -13.41 -9.34
C PRO A 214 -4.40 -13.92 -8.22
#